data_AF-A0A2G5U5D8-F1
#
_entry.id   AF-A0A2G5U5D8-F1
#
_cell.length_a   1.000
_cell.length_b   1.000
_cell.length_c   1.000
_cell.angle_alpha   90.00
_cell.angle_beta   90.00
_cell.angle_gamma   90.00
#
_symmetry.space_group_name_H-M   'P 1'
#
loop_
_entity.id
_entity.type
_entity.pdbx_description
1 polymer ?
#
loop_
_entity_poly.entity_id
_entity_poly.type
_entity_poly.pdbx_seq_one_letter_code
_entity_poly.pdbx_strand_id
1 'polypeptide(L)'
;MRIFLTRVFFFFSLVLLCSAANNCAWFVGKLHCSDPTKLENVVVEIWDKDRSFFPITLFVDDDLAGRTITSAEDNGTFKVEGCASDVDFLFVKNEPEFYLKIRHYCKGRAEVTYAHPRNMKVFVPETNDYFTKHPIILG
;
A
#
# COMPACT_ATOMS: atom_id res chain seq x y z
N MET A 1 28.41 -24.40 32.36
CA MET A 1 28.39 -22.98 31.95
C MET A 1 28.66 -22.74 30.46
N ARG A 2 29.73 -23.29 29.85
CA ARG A 2 30.04 -23.10 28.41
C ARG A 2 28.92 -23.52 27.43
N ILE A 3 28.20 -24.60 27.72
CA ILE A 3 27.10 -25.13 26.88
C ILE A 3 25.86 -24.23 26.93
N PHE A 4 25.61 -23.57 28.08
CA PHE A 4 24.50 -22.64 28.24
C PHE A 4 24.76 -21.34 27.46
N LEU A 5 25.99 -20.81 27.52
CA LEU A 5 26.37 -19.63 26.76
C LEU A 5 26.34 -19.85 25.23
N THR A 6 26.70 -21.03 24.73
CA THR A 6 26.66 -21.34 23.29
C THR A 6 25.23 -21.49 22.77
N ARG A 7 24.31 -22.09 23.54
CA ARG A 7 22.89 -22.17 23.18
C ARG A 7 22.22 -20.79 23.20
N VAL A 8 22.60 -19.91 24.14
CA VAL A 8 22.13 -18.51 24.17
C VAL A 8 22.65 -17.73 22.97
N PHE A 9 23.92 -17.90 22.58
CA PHE A 9 24.48 -17.24 21.40
C PHE A 9 23.80 -17.66 20.08
N PHE A 10 23.48 -18.95 19.94
CA PHE A 10 22.80 -19.48 18.74
C PHE A 10 21.35 -19.01 18.63
N PHE A 11 20.64 -18.88 19.76
CA PHE A 11 19.30 -18.27 19.78
C PHE A 11 19.36 -16.77 19.49
N PHE A 12 20.35 -16.04 20.01
CA PHE A 12 20.50 -14.60 19.76
C PHE A 12 20.84 -14.30 18.29
N SER A 13 21.59 -15.17 17.61
CA SER A 13 21.87 -15.02 16.17
C SER A 13 20.65 -15.24 15.27
N LEU A 14 19.66 -16.04 15.71
CA LEU A 14 18.43 -16.27 14.95
C LEU A 14 17.48 -15.07 14.98
N VAL A 15 17.47 -14.28 16.07
CA VAL A 15 16.63 -13.08 16.19
C VAL A 15 17.14 -11.93 15.29
N LEU A 16 18.44 -11.92 14.96
CA LEU A 16 19.06 -10.92 14.08
C LEU A 16 18.83 -11.15 12.58
N LEU A 17 18.18 -12.26 12.19
CA LEU A 17 17.95 -12.62 10.78
C LEU A 17 16.58 -12.21 10.24
N CYS A 18 15.69 -11.69 11.08
CA CYS A 18 14.43 -11.09 10.63
C CYS A 18 14.56 -9.56 10.69
N SER A 19 14.89 -8.94 9.55
CA SER A 19 14.69 -7.52 9.35
C SER A 19 13.29 -7.30 8.76
N ALA A 20 12.67 -6.15 9.04
CA ALA A 20 11.41 -5.78 8.44
C ALA A 20 11.49 -4.32 7.95
N ALA A 21 11.07 -4.08 6.71
CA ALA A 21 10.95 -2.76 6.17
C ALA A 21 9.59 -2.17 6.59
N ASN A 22 9.62 -1.02 7.28
CA ASN A 22 8.42 -0.30 7.69
C ASN A 22 8.38 1.01 6.93
N ASN A 23 7.52 1.08 5.92
CA ASN A 23 7.40 2.26 5.07
C ASN A 23 5.96 2.79 5.10
N CYS A 24 5.84 4.09 4.87
CA CYS A 24 4.56 4.77 4.74
C CYS A 24 4.49 5.48 3.39
N ALA A 25 3.32 5.50 2.77
CA ALA A 25 3.06 6.22 1.53
C ALA A 25 1.93 7.24 1.73
N TRP A 26 2.11 8.41 1.11
CA TRP A 26 1.03 9.37 0.92
C TRP A 26 0.68 9.46 -0.57
N PHE A 27 -0.61 9.31 -0.87
CA PHE A 27 -1.15 9.55 -2.20
C PHE A 27 -2.02 10.80 -2.17
N VAL A 28 -1.75 11.68 -3.13
CA VAL A 28 -2.61 12.82 -3.45
C VAL A 28 -2.98 12.70 -4.92
N GLY A 29 -4.27 12.76 -5.22
CA GLY A 29 -4.72 12.54 -6.58
C GLY A 29 -6.08 13.15 -6.86
N LYS A 30 -6.47 13.04 -8.12
CA LYS A 30 -7.78 13.44 -8.61
C LYS A 30 -8.45 12.27 -9.32
N LEU A 31 -9.72 12.07 -9.03
CA LEU A 31 -10.60 11.12 -9.69
C LEU A 31 -11.36 11.85 -10.80
N HIS A 32 -11.67 11.13 -11.87
CA HIS A 32 -12.50 11.62 -12.96
C HIS A 32 -13.61 10.62 -13.27
N CYS A 33 -14.83 11.13 -13.39
CA CYS A 33 -16.02 10.38 -13.80
C CYS A 33 -16.83 11.26 -14.75
N SER A 34 -17.51 10.67 -15.73
CA SER A 34 -18.39 11.41 -16.65
C SER A 34 -19.55 12.12 -15.92
N ASP A 35 -20.04 11.54 -14.83
CA ASP A 35 -21.03 12.15 -13.93
C ASP A 35 -20.34 12.60 -12.62
N PRO A 36 -20.10 13.91 -12.42
CA PRO A 36 -19.43 14.42 -11.23
C PRO A 36 -20.13 14.11 -9.91
N THR A 37 -21.46 13.87 -9.92
CA THR A 37 -22.20 13.51 -8.71
C THR A 37 -21.80 12.14 -8.15
N LYS A 38 -21.13 11.32 -8.98
CA LYS A 38 -20.60 10.00 -8.59
C LYS A 38 -19.17 10.05 -8.03
N LEU A 39 -18.61 11.24 -7.87
CA LEU A 39 -17.31 11.45 -7.24
C LEU A 39 -17.40 11.58 -5.71
N GLU A 40 -18.60 11.67 -5.15
CA GLU A 40 -18.85 11.60 -3.71
C GLU A 40 -18.88 10.13 -3.24
N ASN A 41 -18.43 9.88 -2.01
CA ASN A 41 -18.46 8.58 -1.35
C ASN A 41 -17.66 7.50 -2.11
N VAL A 42 -16.65 7.92 -2.87
CA VAL A 42 -15.70 7.01 -3.49
C VAL A 42 -14.69 6.57 -2.44
N VAL A 43 -14.55 5.27 -2.24
CA VAL A 43 -13.60 4.71 -1.28
C VAL A 43 -12.26 4.54 -1.96
N VAL A 44 -11.23 5.21 -1.47
CA VAL A 44 -9.86 5.10 -1.97
C VAL A 44 -9.00 4.44 -0.90
N GLU A 45 -8.43 3.29 -1.24
CA GLU A 45 -7.62 2.49 -0.32
C GLU A 45 -6.19 2.38 -0.84
N ILE A 46 -5.22 2.45 0.08
CA ILE A 46 -3.85 2.03 -0.17
C ILE A 46 -3.74 0.58 0.28
N TRP A 47 -3.23 -0.27 -0.60
CA TRP A 47 -2.93 -1.66 -0.33
C TRP A 47 -1.43 -1.88 -0.50
N ASP A 48 -0.85 -2.74 0.33
CA ASP A 48 0.50 -3.26 0.17
C ASP A 48 0.43 -4.63 -0.51
N LYS A 49 1.25 -4.83 -1.53
CA LYS A 49 1.25 -6.06 -2.29
C LYS A 49 2.24 -7.05 -1.69
N ASP A 50 1.71 -8.15 -1.19
CA ASP A 50 2.53 -9.20 -0.61
C ASP A 50 3.22 -10.06 -1.67
N ARG A 51 4.53 -10.28 -1.47
CA ARG A 51 5.31 -11.17 -2.33
C ARG A 51 5.30 -12.59 -1.78
N SER A 52 4.67 -13.50 -2.52
CA SER A 52 4.81 -14.94 -2.27
C SER A 52 6.16 -15.46 -2.78
N PHE A 53 7.03 -15.90 -1.88
CA PHE A 53 8.30 -16.56 -2.21
C PHE A 53 8.15 -18.09 -2.28
N PHE A 54 8.25 -18.69 -3.47
CA PHE A 54 8.32 -20.15 -3.63
C PHE A 54 9.67 -20.70 -3.11
N PRO A 55 9.74 -21.84 -2.38
CA PRO A 55 8.69 -22.83 -2.13
C PRO A 55 7.90 -22.65 -0.82
N ILE A 56 8.22 -21.62 -0.02
CA ILE A 56 7.50 -21.30 1.22
C ILE A 56 6.49 -20.21 0.89
N THR A 57 5.52 -20.53 0.02
CA THR A 57 4.38 -19.64 -0.20
C THR A 57 3.51 -19.67 1.05
N LEU A 58 3.81 -18.82 2.02
CA LEU A 58 2.77 -18.30 2.90
C LEU A 58 1.89 -17.47 1.97
N PHE A 59 0.67 -17.95 1.69
CA PHE A 59 -0.34 -17.18 0.98
C PHE A 59 -0.67 -15.97 1.85
N VAL A 60 0.06 -14.88 1.66
CA VAL A 60 -0.22 -13.61 2.33
C VAL A 60 -1.09 -12.83 1.34
N ASP A 61 -2.32 -12.57 1.75
CA ASP A 61 -3.22 -11.70 1.00
C ASP A 61 -2.72 -10.27 1.17
N ASP A 62 -2.75 -9.45 0.11
CA ASP A 62 -2.37 -8.04 0.16
C ASP A 62 -2.96 -7.32 1.38
N ASP A 63 -2.16 -6.51 2.05
CA ASP A 63 -2.53 -5.85 3.29
C ASP A 63 -3.14 -4.46 3.04
N LEU A 64 -4.24 -4.16 3.73
CA LEU A 64 -4.83 -2.81 3.70
C LEU A 64 -3.98 -1.85 4.55
N ALA A 65 -3.24 -0.96 3.89
CA ALA A 65 -2.36 0.00 4.56
C ALA A 65 -3.08 1.30 4.99
N GLY A 66 -4.09 1.74 4.24
CA GLY A 66 -4.77 3.01 4.48
C GLY A 66 -6.07 3.18 3.71
N ARG A 67 -6.96 4.06 4.19
CA ARG A 67 -8.25 4.33 3.54
C ARG A 67 -8.68 5.78 3.72
N THR A 68 -9.28 6.34 2.68
CA THR A 68 -10.05 7.58 2.72
C THR A 68 -11.35 7.43 1.93
N ILE A 69 -12.26 8.39 2.09
CA ILE A 69 -13.51 8.49 1.36
C ILE A 69 -13.64 9.92 0.85
N THR A 70 -13.97 10.10 -0.42
CA THR A 70 -14.18 11.44 -0.99
C THR A 70 -15.51 12.04 -0.54
N SER A 71 -15.51 13.35 -0.32
CA SER A 71 -16.71 14.15 -0.07
C SER A 71 -17.14 14.92 -1.33
N ALA A 72 -18.34 15.50 -1.28
CA ALA A 72 -18.85 16.34 -2.36
C ALA A 72 -17.99 17.60 -2.56
N GLU A 73 -17.40 18.13 -1.48
CA GLU A 73 -16.57 19.33 -1.49
C GLU A 73 -15.20 19.09 -2.14
N ASP A 74 -14.71 17.85 -2.11
CA ASP A 74 -13.40 17.49 -2.66
C ASP A 74 -13.35 17.54 -4.20
N ASN A 75 -14.51 17.50 -4.87
CA ASN A 75 -14.63 17.45 -6.32
C ASN A 75 -13.73 16.36 -6.96
N GLY A 76 -13.77 15.16 -6.37
CA GLY A 76 -12.96 14.00 -6.77
C GLY A 76 -11.48 14.07 -6.37
N THR A 77 -11.04 15.10 -5.66
CA THR A 77 -9.71 15.14 -5.06
C THR A 77 -9.65 14.17 -3.88
N PHE A 78 -8.51 13.52 -3.67
CA PHE A 78 -8.32 12.68 -2.50
C PHE A 78 -6.92 12.83 -1.92
N LYS A 79 -6.83 12.56 -0.62
CA LYS A 79 -5.59 12.41 0.12
C LYS A 79 -5.74 11.17 0.99
N VAL A 80 -4.77 10.27 0.90
CA VAL A 80 -4.74 9.06 1.71
C VAL A 80 -3.32 8.76 2.13
N GLU A 81 -3.17 8.30 3.37
CA GLU A 81 -1.92 7.85 3.96
C GLU A 81 -2.10 6.45 4.50
N GLY A 82 -1.03 5.68 4.47
CA GLY A 82 -1.01 4.32 4.95
C GLY A 82 0.41 3.83 5.11
N CYS A 83 0.61 2.89 6.03
CA CYS A 83 1.89 2.27 6.28
C CYS A 83 1.72 0.76 6.22
N ALA A 84 2.79 0.07 5.85
CA ALA A 84 2.85 -1.38 5.88
C ALA A 84 4.25 -1.84 6.27
N SER A 85 4.33 -3.11 6.65
CA SER A 85 5.52 -3.74 7.21
C SER A 85 5.76 -5.06 6.54
N ASP A 86 6.84 -5.11 5.76
CA ASP A 86 7.24 -6.31 5.03
C ASP A 86 8.45 -6.95 5.73
N VAL A 87 8.36 -8.25 5.99
CA VAL A 87 9.46 -9.00 6.62
C VAL A 87 10.41 -9.53 5.54
N ASP A 88 11.70 -9.27 5.72
CA ASP A 88 12.74 -9.79 4.83
C ASP A 88 12.79 -11.31 4.88
N PHE A 89 13.00 -11.94 3.72
CA PHE A 89 13.22 -13.38 3.63
C PHE A 89 14.70 -13.67 3.34
N LEU A 90 15.42 -14.14 4.36
CA LEU A 90 16.85 -14.43 4.31
C LEU A 90 17.68 -13.22 3.86
N PHE A 91 18.11 -13.20 2.58
CA PHE A 91 18.92 -12.14 1.98
C PHE A 91 18.14 -11.29 0.98
N VAL A 92 16.84 -11.58 0.79
CA VAL A 92 15.97 -10.82 -0.09
C VAL A 92 15.23 -9.80 0.74
N LYS A 93 15.54 -8.53 0.48
CA LYS A 93 14.79 -7.41 1.04
C LYS A 93 13.37 -7.42 0.51
N ASN A 94 12.40 -7.27 1.39
CA ASN A 94 11.01 -7.05 1.05
C ASN A 94 10.62 -5.65 1.52
N GLU A 95 10.36 -4.75 0.57
CA GLU A 95 9.89 -3.39 0.87
C GLU A 95 8.44 -3.27 0.43
N PRO A 96 7.58 -2.58 1.20
CA PRO A 96 6.18 -2.39 0.86
C PRO A 96 5.97 -1.90 -0.57
N GLU A 97 5.16 -2.64 -1.32
CA GLU A 97 4.77 -2.39 -2.71
C GLU A 97 3.34 -1.84 -2.77
N PHE A 98 3.18 -0.56 -2.44
CA PHE A 98 1.86 0.05 -2.41
C PHE A 98 1.14 0.11 -3.76
N TYR A 99 -0.19 0.11 -3.73
CA TYR A 99 -1.05 0.47 -4.86
C TYR A 99 -2.39 1.00 -4.37
N LEU A 100 -3.18 1.59 -5.27
CA LEU A 100 -4.51 2.10 -4.95
C LEU A 100 -5.60 1.15 -5.43
N LYS A 101 -6.58 0.90 -4.57
CA LYS A 101 -7.84 0.22 -4.90
C LYS A 101 -8.99 1.20 -4.65
N ILE A 102 -9.68 1.57 -5.73
CA ILE A 102 -10.73 2.58 -5.71
C ILE A 102 -12.08 1.90 -5.94
N ARG A 103 -13.01 1.99 -4.98
CA ARG A 103 -14.38 1.46 -5.12
C ARG A 103 -15.35 2.60 -5.37
N HIS A 104 -16.10 2.54 -6.47
CA HIS A 104 -16.94 3.64 -6.94
C HIS A 104 -18.21 3.16 -7.65
N TYR A 105 -19.10 4.11 -7.96
CA TYR A 105 -20.38 3.89 -8.66
C TYR A 105 -20.53 4.71 -9.95
N CYS A 106 -19.43 5.17 -10.54
CA CYS A 106 -19.42 6.05 -11.71
C CYS A 106 -20.30 5.56 -12.89
N LYS A 107 -20.27 4.26 -13.22
CA LYS A 107 -21.10 3.66 -14.29
C LYS A 107 -22.50 3.22 -13.82
N GLY A 108 -22.98 3.74 -12.69
CA GLY A 108 -24.27 3.36 -12.12
C GLY A 108 -24.31 1.97 -11.46
N ARG A 109 -23.16 1.33 -11.28
CA ARG A 109 -22.99 0.03 -10.59
C ARG A 109 -21.69 0.03 -9.78
N ALA A 110 -21.59 -0.83 -8.78
CA ALA A 110 -20.36 -1.01 -8.01
C ALA A 110 -19.22 -1.50 -8.89
N GLU A 111 -18.13 -0.74 -8.93
CA GLU A 111 -16.91 -1.08 -9.68
C GLU A 111 -15.66 -0.87 -8.81
N VAL A 112 -14.58 -1.54 -9.19
CA VAL A 112 -13.26 -1.41 -8.57
C VAL A 112 -12.25 -1.04 -9.65
N THR A 113 -11.55 0.07 -9.44
CA THR A 113 -10.45 0.52 -10.30
C THR A 113 -9.14 0.39 -9.51
N TYR A 114 -8.12 -0.17 -10.13
CA TYR A 114 -6.78 -0.30 -9.55
C TYR A 114 -5.83 0.70 -10.20
N ALA A 115 -5.03 1.39 -9.39
CA ALA A 115 -4.04 2.34 -9.89
C ALA A 115 -2.68 2.12 -9.21
N HIS A 116 -1.63 2.03 -10.02
CA HIS A 116 -0.26 1.81 -9.54
C HIS A 116 0.56 3.06 -9.85
N PRO A 117 1.27 3.66 -8.88
CA PRO A 117 2.18 4.75 -9.17
C PRO A 117 3.36 4.23 -10.00
N ARG A 118 3.84 5.02 -10.96
CA ARG A 118 4.99 4.62 -11.78
C ARG A 118 6.28 4.52 -10.98
N ASN A 119 6.47 5.47 -10.07
CA ASN A 119 7.60 5.50 -9.15
C ASN A 119 7.00 5.67 -7.75
N MET A 120 7.06 4.61 -6.95
CA MET A 120 6.59 4.64 -5.58
C MET A 120 7.46 5.59 -4.76
N LYS A 121 6.84 6.58 -4.14
CA LYS A 121 7.49 7.48 -3.20
C LYS A 121 7.02 7.14 -1.79
N VAL A 122 7.97 6.97 -0.88
CA VAL A 122 7.70 6.83 0.54
C VAL A 122 7.69 8.20 1.22
N PHE A 123 7.15 8.26 2.43
CA PHE A 123 7.00 9.50 3.17
C PHE A 123 8.34 10.21 3.38
N VAL A 124 8.32 11.50 2.99
CA VAL A 124 9.37 12.53 3.13
C VAL A 124 10.65 12.30 2.31
N PRO A 125 11.12 13.32 1.56
CA PRO A 125 10.47 14.61 1.29
C PRO A 125 9.38 14.52 0.21
N GLU A 126 9.13 13.33 -0.35
CA GLU A 126 8.33 13.18 -1.56
C GLU A 126 6.95 12.57 -1.30
N THR A 127 5.95 13.03 -2.05
CA THR A 127 4.57 12.54 -2.01
C THR A 127 4.23 11.88 -3.35
N ASN A 128 3.37 10.85 -3.37
CA ASN A 128 2.84 10.33 -4.63
C ASN A 128 1.74 11.27 -5.15
N ASP A 129 2.16 12.34 -5.84
CA ASP A 129 1.31 13.36 -6.43
C ASP A 129 1.06 13.15 -7.93
N TYR A 130 1.57 12.07 -8.52
CA TYR A 130 1.44 11.75 -9.94
C TYR A 130 -0.02 11.87 -10.43
N PHE A 131 -0.97 11.39 -9.62
CA PHE A 131 -2.40 11.37 -9.93
C PHE A 131 -3.08 12.73 -9.82
N THR A 132 -2.39 13.78 -9.35
CA THR A 132 -2.90 15.15 -9.42
C THR A 132 -2.87 15.70 -10.84
N LYS A 133 -1.80 15.36 -11.59
CA LYS A 133 -1.60 15.76 -12.99
C LYS A 133 -2.15 14.72 -13.98
N HIS A 134 -2.34 13.49 -13.53
CA HIS A 134 -2.86 12.38 -14.32
C HIS A 134 -4.06 11.75 -13.59
N PRO A 135 -5.26 12.36 -13.70
CA PRO A 135 -6.43 11.90 -12.98
C PRO A 135 -6.75 10.42 -13.25
N ILE A 136 -7.19 9.72 -12.22
CA ILE A 136 -7.64 8.32 -12.32
C ILE A 136 -9.05 8.31 -12.92
N ILE A 137 -9.19 7.67 -14.08
CA ILE A 137 -10.47 7.58 -14.80
C ILE A 137 -11.29 6.43 -14.23
N LEU A 138 -12.44 6.74 -13.66
CA LEU A 138 -13.37 5.79 -13.03
C LEU A 138 -14.41 5.27 -14.01
N GLY A 139 -13.97 4.79 -15.18
CA GLY A 139 -14.86 4.19 -16.18
C GLY A 139 -14.91 4.89 -17.52
#